data_AF-A0A926LNX7-F1
#
_entry.id   AF-A0A926LNX7-F1
#
_cell.length_a   1.000
_cell.length_b   1.000
_cell.length_c   1.000
_cell.angle_alpha   90.00
_cell.angle_beta   90.00
_cell.angle_gamma   90.00
#
_symmetry.space_group_name_H-M   'P 1'
#
loop_
_entity.id
_entity.type
_entity.pdbx_description
1 polymer ?
#
loop_
_entity_poly.entity_id
_entity_poly.type
_entity_poly.pdbx_seq_one_letter_code
_entity_poly.pdbx_strand_id
1 'polypeptide(L)'
;DLGTGLAGTSLVVLGQAKCILPDSLVSAEQIARVVARLRRGWIGIYVTTGAFSEPAQLEMVEDQYPIVLVNGMDLARELRSMARDDHGNDLAACLNHLLYDQRVPITSRRPEEILLE
;
A
#
# COMPACT_ATOMS: atom_id res chain seq x y z
N ASP A 1 -8.40 12.14 -1.71
CA ASP A 1 -9.80 12.41 -2.07
C ASP A 1 -10.12 11.98 -3.48
N LEU A 2 -11.38 11.62 -3.73
CA LEU A 2 -11.93 11.43 -5.06
C LEU A 2 -12.80 12.64 -5.43
N GLY A 3 -12.65 13.15 -6.66
CA GLY A 3 -13.35 14.35 -7.11
C GLY A 3 -12.65 15.64 -6.71
N THR A 4 -13.30 16.79 -6.94
CA THR A 4 -12.75 18.12 -6.70
C THR A 4 -13.79 19.07 -6.10
N GLY A 5 -13.31 20.08 -5.36
CA GLY A 5 -14.15 21.12 -4.76
C GLY A 5 -15.19 20.56 -3.78
N LEU A 6 -16.40 21.13 -3.79
CA LEU A 6 -17.51 20.71 -2.91
C LEU A 6 -18.09 19.33 -3.24
N ALA A 7 -17.74 18.75 -4.40
CA ALA A 7 -18.16 17.42 -4.80
C ALA A 7 -17.11 16.34 -4.45
N GLY A 8 -16.05 16.71 -3.72
CA GLY A 8 -15.02 15.80 -3.25
C GLY A 8 -15.55 14.84 -2.17
N THR A 9 -14.99 13.64 -2.14
CA THR A 9 -15.22 12.68 -1.06
C THR A 9 -13.91 12.02 -0.64
N SER A 10 -13.76 11.78 0.65
CA SER A 10 -12.58 11.14 1.23
C SER A 10 -12.84 9.66 1.43
N LEU A 11 -11.89 8.82 1.00
CA LEU A 11 -11.93 7.37 1.20
C LEU A 11 -10.83 6.97 2.17
N VAL A 12 -11.15 6.04 3.06
CA VAL A 12 -10.15 5.44 3.94
C VAL A 12 -9.34 4.41 3.15
N VAL A 13 -8.02 4.48 3.24
CA VAL A 13 -7.09 3.51 2.67
C VAL A 13 -6.46 2.71 3.81
N LEU A 14 -6.64 1.38 3.79
CA LEU A 14 -6.02 0.48 4.76
C LEU A 14 -4.78 -0.20 4.14
N GLY A 15 -3.60 0.08 4.68
CA GLY A 15 -2.34 -0.46 4.18
C GLY A 15 -1.85 -1.69 4.94
N GLN A 16 -1.29 -2.66 4.21
CA GLN A 16 -0.51 -3.77 4.72
C GLN A 16 0.84 -3.81 4.01
N ALA A 17 1.93 -3.92 4.77
CA ALA A 17 3.27 -4.11 4.23
C ALA A 17 3.84 -5.46 4.69
N LYS A 18 4.57 -6.16 3.82
CA LYS A 18 5.24 -7.41 4.17
C LYS A 18 6.58 -7.54 3.42
N CYS A 19 7.68 -7.58 4.17
CA CYS A 19 8.99 -7.87 3.61
C CYS A 19 9.22 -9.38 3.59
N ILE A 20 9.29 -9.97 2.39
CA ILE A 20 9.57 -11.39 2.14
C ILE A 20 10.68 -11.53 1.11
N LEU A 21 11.19 -12.75 0.93
CA LEU A 21 12.15 -13.01 -0.15
C LEU A 21 11.51 -12.71 -1.51
N PRO A 22 12.27 -12.18 -2.49
CA PRO A 22 11.73 -11.84 -3.81
C PRO A 22 11.01 -13.00 -4.52
N ASP A 23 11.51 -14.22 -4.36
CA ASP A 23 10.94 -15.44 -4.95
C ASP A 23 9.78 -16.03 -4.13
N SER A 24 9.43 -15.41 -3.00
CA SER A 24 8.29 -15.83 -2.18
C SER A 24 6.99 -15.19 -2.66
N LEU A 25 5.90 -15.93 -2.47
CA LEU A 25 4.55 -15.52 -2.87
C LEU A 25 3.68 -15.20 -1.65
N VAL A 26 2.92 -14.11 -1.76
CA VAL A 26 1.80 -13.79 -0.88
C VAL A 26 0.59 -14.63 -1.31
N SER A 27 -0.04 -15.32 -0.37
CA SER A 27 -1.20 -16.18 -0.60
C SER A 27 -2.53 -15.41 -0.53
N ALA A 28 -3.58 -16.01 -1.08
CA ALA A 28 -4.94 -15.44 -1.06
C ALA A 28 -5.43 -15.18 0.38
N GLU A 29 -5.21 -16.14 1.28
CA GLU A 29 -5.54 -16.00 2.71
C GLU A 29 -4.89 -14.75 3.35
N GLN A 30 -3.66 -14.41 2.96
CA GLN A 30 -2.97 -13.23 3.49
C GLN A 30 -3.61 -11.94 2.99
N ILE A 31 -4.09 -11.91 1.74
CA ILE A 31 -4.83 -10.79 1.17
C ILE A 31 -6.21 -10.68 1.83
N ALA A 32 -6.92 -11.80 1.97
CA ALA A 32 -8.25 -11.87 2.58
C ALA A 32 -8.27 -11.31 4.02
N ARG A 33 -7.18 -11.47 4.78
CA ARG A 33 -7.05 -10.86 6.13
C ARG A 33 -7.09 -9.33 6.11
N VAL A 34 -6.63 -8.68 5.04
CA VAL A 34 -6.72 -7.22 4.87
C VAL A 34 -8.12 -6.85 4.44
N VAL A 35 -8.66 -7.58 3.46
CA VAL A 35 -10.02 -7.35 2.91
C VAL A 35 -11.09 -7.50 3.99
N ALA A 36 -10.97 -8.47 4.89
CA ALA A 36 -11.88 -8.69 6.00
C ALA A 36 -11.98 -7.50 6.99
N ARG A 37 -11.04 -6.55 6.95
CA ARG A 37 -11.05 -5.33 7.77
C ARG A 37 -11.65 -4.12 7.05
N LEU A 38 -11.91 -4.23 5.74
CA LEU A 38 -12.46 -3.13 4.95
C LEU A 38 -13.94 -2.95 5.26
N ARG A 39 -14.37 -1.69 5.33
CA ARG A 39 -15.79 -1.30 5.42
C ARG A 39 -16.24 -0.75 4.07
N ARG A 40 -17.55 -0.56 3.90
CA ARG A 40 -18.09 0.02 2.67
C ARG A 40 -17.44 1.39 2.39
N GLY A 41 -16.89 1.55 1.19
CA GLY A 41 -16.18 2.77 0.78
C GLY A 41 -14.73 2.84 1.22
N TRP A 42 -14.17 1.77 1.79
CA TRP A 42 -12.74 1.67 2.06
C TRP A 42 -12.04 0.90 0.95
N ILE A 43 -10.78 1.21 0.72
CA ILE A 43 -9.91 0.46 -0.19
C ILE A 43 -8.70 -0.05 0.57
N GLY A 44 -8.19 -1.22 0.18
CA GLY A 44 -6.97 -1.78 0.70
C GLY A 44 -5.76 -1.47 -0.19
N ILE A 45 -4.57 -1.54 0.38
CA ILE A 45 -3.31 -1.68 -0.38
C ILE A 45 -2.42 -2.73 0.29
N TYR A 46 -1.88 -3.65 -0.51
CA TYR A 46 -0.92 -4.65 -0.05
C TYR A 46 0.41 -4.42 -0.75
N VAL A 47 1.45 -4.11 0.03
CA VAL A 47 2.81 -3.88 -0.46
C VAL A 47 3.71 -5.03 -0.02
N THR A 48 4.45 -5.62 -0.95
CA THR A 48 5.39 -6.71 -0.67
C THR A 48 6.67 -6.56 -1.48
N THR A 49 7.79 -7.06 -0.94
CA THR A 49 9.06 -7.17 -1.68
C THR A 49 9.12 -8.42 -2.57
N GLY A 50 8.19 -9.36 -2.41
CA GLY A 50 8.03 -10.54 -3.27
C GLY A 50 6.94 -10.35 -4.34
N ALA A 51 6.24 -11.42 -4.66
CA ALA A 51 5.12 -11.39 -5.61
C ALA A 51 3.82 -11.96 -5.00
N PHE A 52 2.72 -11.90 -5.75
CA PHE A 52 1.43 -12.46 -5.37
C PHE A 52 1.18 -13.75 -6.15
N SER A 53 0.67 -14.79 -5.49
CA SER A 53 0.38 -16.04 -6.18
C SER A 53 -0.73 -15.87 -7.21
N GLU A 54 -0.72 -16.69 -8.26
CA GLU A 54 -1.78 -16.70 -9.27
C GLU A 54 -3.17 -16.96 -8.67
N PRO A 55 -3.37 -17.95 -7.76
CA PRO A 55 -4.67 -18.13 -7.10
C PRO A 55 -5.13 -16.90 -6.32
N ALA A 56 -4.20 -16.17 -5.69
CA ALA A 56 -4.53 -14.95 -4.95
C ALA A 56 -5.02 -13.83 -5.86
N GLN A 57 -4.45 -13.71 -7.06
CA GLN A 57 -4.87 -12.74 -8.06
C GLN A 57 -6.20 -13.13 -8.71
N LEU A 58 -6.42 -14.42 -8.97
CA LEU A 58 -7.70 -14.92 -9.50
C LEU A 58 -8.84 -14.67 -8.50
N GLU A 59 -8.66 -15.07 -7.23
CA GLU A 59 -9.64 -14.82 -6.15
C GLU A 59 -9.96 -13.33 -6.02
N MET A 60 -8.95 -12.47 -6.07
CA MET A 60 -9.15 -11.02 -6.00
C MET A 60 -10.04 -10.49 -7.14
N VAL A 61 -9.89 -11.00 -8.36
CA VAL A 61 -10.69 -10.59 -9.51
C VAL A 61 -12.11 -11.17 -9.42
N GLU A 62 -12.23 -12.45 -9.07
CA GLU A 62 -13.52 -13.15 -8.98
C GLU A 62 -14.40 -12.59 -7.85
N ASP A 63 -13.82 -12.35 -6.68
CA ASP A 63 -14.52 -11.82 -5.50
C ASP A 63 -14.58 -10.29 -5.47
N GLN A 64 -14.00 -9.62 -6.48
CA GLN A 64 -14.01 -8.16 -6.64
C GLN A 64 -13.44 -7.41 -5.41
N TYR A 65 -12.34 -7.90 -4.86
CA TYR A 65 -11.71 -7.26 -3.70
C TYR A 65 -11.24 -5.84 -4.03
N PRO A 66 -11.65 -4.82 -3.24
CA PRO A 66 -11.25 -3.44 -3.46
C PRO A 66 -9.83 -3.20 -2.89
N ILE A 67 -8.83 -3.88 -3.43
CA ILE A 67 -7.44 -3.83 -2.96
C ILE A 67 -6.46 -3.61 -4.11
N VAL A 68 -5.48 -2.73 -3.88
CA VAL A 68 -4.35 -2.53 -4.79
C VAL A 68 -3.19 -3.44 -4.38
N LEU A 69 -2.61 -4.15 -5.35
CA LEU A 69 -1.44 -5.01 -5.14
C LEU A 69 -0.18 -4.32 -5.65
N VAL A 70 0.82 -4.16 -4.77
CA VAL A 70 2.14 -3.61 -5.10
C VAL A 70 3.19 -4.68 -4.82
N ASN A 71 3.71 -5.28 -5.89
CA ASN A 71 4.75 -6.31 -5.80
C ASN A 71 6.15 -5.67 -5.71
N GLY A 72 7.18 -6.51 -5.58
CA GLY A 72 8.56 -6.06 -5.45
C GLY A 72 9.08 -5.25 -6.64
N MET A 73 8.61 -5.54 -7.86
CA MET A 73 8.99 -4.78 -9.06
C MET A 73 8.38 -3.38 -9.03
N ASP A 74 7.08 -3.28 -8.71
CA ASP A 74 6.39 -1.99 -8.63
C ASP A 74 6.94 -1.14 -7.49
N LEU A 75 7.22 -1.75 -6.34
CA LEU A 75 7.88 -1.10 -5.21
C LEU A 75 9.27 -0.58 -5.59
N ALA A 76 10.08 -1.40 -6.25
CA ALA A 76 11.42 -1.00 -6.68
C ALA A 76 11.36 0.15 -7.71
N ARG A 77 10.40 0.12 -8.63
CA ARG A 77 10.20 1.18 -9.61
C ARG A 77 9.84 2.50 -8.94
N GLU A 78 8.95 2.47 -7.96
CA GLU A 78 8.52 3.65 -7.21
C GLU A 78 9.68 4.26 -6.42
N LEU A 79 10.39 3.45 -5.63
CA LEU A 79 11.56 3.89 -4.87
C LEU A 79 12.66 4.49 -5.76
N ARG A 80 12.86 3.92 -6.96
CA ARG A 80 13.78 4.46 -7.95
C ARG A 80 13.29 5.77 -8.55
N SER A 81 11.97 5.98 -8.69
CA SER A 81 11.44 7.27 -9.12
C SER A 81 11.67 8.33 -8.07
N MET A 82 11.29 8.06 -6.82
CA MET A 82 11.53 8.97 -5.68
C MET A 82 13.00 9.37 -5.58
N ALA A 83 13.92 8.40 -5.74
CA ALA A 83 15.35 8.69 -5.71
C ALA A 83 15.80 9.61 -6.85
N ARG A 84 15.24 9.46 -8.05
CA ARG A 84 15.55 10.34 -9.20
C ARG A 84 15.02 11.75 -8.98
N ASP A 85 13.78 11.85 -8.50
CA ASP A 85 13.04 13.11 -8.44
C ASP A 85 13.60 14.01 -7.33
N ASP A 86 13.91 13.45 -6.15
CA ASP A 86 14.25 14.24 -4.96
C ASP A 86 15.64 13.97 -4.36
N HIS A 87 16.37 12.95 -4.83
CA HIS A 87 17.64 12.52 -4.23
C HIS A 87 18.78 12.35 -5.24
N GLY A 88 18.72 13.01 -6.40
CA GLY A 88 19.80 13.00 -7.39
C GLY A 88 20.13 11.58 -7.91
N ASN A 89 19.13 10.71 -7.96
CA ASN A 89 19.23 9.28 -8.29
C ASN A 89 20.03 8.44 -7.28
N ASP A 90 20.31 8.96 -6.08
CA ASP A 90 20.90 8.20 -4.98
C ASP A 90 19.80 7.48 -4.16
N LEU A 91 19.66 6.18 -4.43
CA LEU A 91 18.69 5.35 -3.73
C LEU A 91 19.02 5.18 -2.24
N ALA A 92 20.29 5.14 -1.86
CA ALA A 92 20.67 4.98 -0.45
C ALA A 92 20.33 6.24 0.34
N ALA A 93 20.58 7.42 -0.23
CA ALA A 93 20.16 8.69 0.36
C ALA A 93 18.64 8.77 0.51
N CYS A 94 17.89 8.38 -0.52
CA CYS A 94 16.42 8.30 -0.49
C CYS A 94 15.93 7.39 0.66
N LEU A 95 16.45 6.17 0.77
CA LEU A 95 16.05 5.24 1.82
C LEU A 95 16.41 5.76 3.22
N ASN A 96 17.59 6.35 3.40
CA ASN A 96 17.98 6.95 4.68
C ASN A 96 17.05 8.10 5.08
N HIS A 97 16.67 8.95 4.12
CA HIS A 97 15.73 10.03 4.35
C HIS A 97 14.35 9.49 4.82
N LEU A 98 13.82 8.48 4.13
CA LEU A 98 12.55 7.82 4.50
C LEU A 98 12.59 7.17 5.89
N LEU A 99 13.73 6.60 6.29
CA LEU A 99 13.86 5.87 7.55
C LEU A 99 14.12 6.76 8.76
N TYR A 100 14.89 7.85 8.59
CA TYR A 100 15.39 8.64 9.72
C TYR A 100 14.84 10.05 9.79
N ASP A 101 14.58 10.69 8.65
CA ASP A 101 14.13 12.08 8.60
C ASP A 101 12.60 12.16 8.57
N GLN A 102 11.95 11.20 7.91
CA GLN A 102 10.50 11.14 7.81
C GLN A 102 9.89 10.36 8.99
N ARG A 103 9.62 11.07 10.10
CA ARG A 103 8.87 10.47 11.22
C ARG A 103 7.40 10.37 10.87
N VAL A 104 6.92 9.15 10.62
CA VAL A 104 5.48 8.86 10.60
C VAL A 104 5.01 8.63 12.04
N PRO A 105 4.19 9.50 12.62
CA PRO A 105 3.71 9.32 13.99
C PRO A 105 2.83 8.07 14.07
N ILE A 106 3.14 7.16 15.00
CA ILE A 106 2.27 6.04 15.32
C ILE A 106 1.16 6.56 16.23
N THR A 107 -0.04 6.66 15.70
CA THR A 107 -1.23 7.08 16.45
C THR A 107 -2.11 5.88 16.79
N SER A 108 -2.62 5.81 18.02
CA SER A 108 -3.65 4.82 18.40
C SER A 108 -5.03 5.42 18.13
N ARG A 109 -5.50 5.27 16.89
CA ARG A 109 -6.80 5.78 16.43
C ARG A 109 -7.52 4.73 15.60
N ARG A 110 -8.84 4.84 15.49
CA ARG A 110 -9.63 4.06 14.54
C ARG A 110 -9.35 4.55 13.12
N PRO A 111 -9.31 3.68 12.09
CA PRO A 111 -8.95 4.12 10.76
C PRO A 111 -9.91 5.18 10.18
N GLU A 112 -11.20 5.13 10.51
CA GLU A 112 -12.17 6.17 10.10
C GLU A 112 -11.88 7.57 10.64
N GLU A 113 -11.09 7.71 11.70
CA GLU A 113 -10.80 9.02 12.32
C GLU A 113 -9.86 9.86 11.44
N ILE A 114 -9.24 9.28 10.40
CA ILE A 114 -8.48 10.05 9.39
C ILE A 114 -9.37 10.99 8.56
N LEU A 115 -10.68 10.74 8.53
CA LEU A 115 -11.64 11.58 7.80
C LEU A 115 -12.02 12.86 8.57
N LEU A 116 -11.52 13.02 9.80
CA LEU A 116 -11.78 14.18 10.64
C LEU A 116 -10.64 15.22 10.57
N GLU A 117 -9.57 14.90 9.84
CA GLU A 117 -8.40 15.76 9.62
C GLU A 117 -8.59 16.74 8.45
#